data_AF-A0A9D7BBL3-F1
#
_entry.id   AF-A0A9D7BBL3-F1
#
_cell.length_a   1.000
_cell.length_b   1.000
_cell.length_c   1.000
_cell.angle_alpha   90.00
_cell.angle_beta   90.00
_cell.angle_gamma   90.00
#
_symmetry.space_group_name_H-M   'P 1'
#
loop_
_entity.id
_entity.type
_entity.pdbx_description
1 polymer ?
#
loop_
_entity_poly.entity_id
_entity_poly.type
_entity_poly.pdbx_seq_one_letter_code
_entity_poly.pdbx_strand_id
1 'polypeptide(L)'
;MRAQPTLTLGQYTMELGDHYELFEFNSPISPSSGANVTWNYANLASDPWFSKDVVDPSTAAGFALFPSATAALQWLPYNEFHRSSADKEEHLGFYSSPGEYSLCSDPRTEMEYPFTLGSSFTDSMACSETGPSPRTRTGVFTVTCTAYGSLILPDATYSDCLLLHRTWSYVDEYSGDPNLGYSVGETYAIVKAGIGQPLLSHTTSVYTQGGGSIDNSSGFRLGDFSTGLRAAGRTDHAMAYPNPTTDILTVTTDGIGQATITVHTTDGREVMRERTANGARQHILSMQHLRPGIYLLRMEAGGSANVMRVLRL
;
A
#
# COMPACT_ATOMS: atom_id res chain seq x y z
N MET A 1 -15.20 -13.88 -19.10
CA MET A 1 -15.51 -13.17 -17.84
C MET A 1 -14.35 -13.39 -16.90
N ARG A 2 -13.79 -12.33 -16.30
CA ARG A 2 -12.84 -12.50 -15.19
C ARG A 2 -13.64 -12.81 -13.91
N ALA A 3 -13.05 -13.59 -13.01
CA ALA A 3 -13.66 -13.82 -11.70
C ALA A 3 -13.68 -12.51 -10.90
N GLN A 4 -14.73 -12.30 -10.12
CA GLN A 4 -14.86 -11.13 -9.25
C GLN A 4 -13.81 -11.22 -8.13
N PRO A 5 -12.90 -10.22 -7.99
CA PRO A 5 -11.93 -10.21 -6.92
C PRO A 5 -12.61 -9.94 -5.58
N THR A 6 -12.00 -10.46 -4.51
CA THR A 6 -12.44 -10.23 -3.12
C THR A 6 -11.20 -9.86 -2.32
N LEU A 7 -11.28 -8.80 -1.51
CA LEU A 7 -10.31 -8.53 -0.47
C LEU A 7 -10.61 -9.48 0.68
N THR A 8 -9.71 -10.40 0.95
CA THR A 8 -9.82 -11.32 2.10
C THR A 8 -8.76 -10.99 3.14
N LEU A 9 -8.78 -11.73 4.25
CA LEU A 9 -7.84 -11.65 5.36
C LEU A 9 -6.41 -11.33 4.93
N GLY A 10 -5.80 -10.30 5.53
CA GLY A 10 -4.38 -10.02 5.33
C GLY A 10 -4.00 -9.57 3.90
N GLN A 11 -4.95 -9.42 2.99
CA GLN A 11 -4.68 -9.00 1.61
C GLN A 11 -4.76 -7.49 1.42
N TYR A 12 -5.22 -6.73 2.39
CA TYR A 12 -5.19 -5.27 2.36
C TYR A 12 -4.76 -4.70 3.71
N THR A 13 -3.97 -5.48 4.45
CA THR A 13 -3.34 -5.05 5.69
C THR A 13 -1.97 -4.48 5.38
N MET A 14 -1.55 -3.45 6.10
CA MET A 14 -0.19 -2.93 6.01
C MET A 14 0.77 -3.99 6.55
N GLU A 15 1.78 -4.39 5.78
CA GLU A 15 2.76 -5.37 6.23
C GLU A 15 4.06 -4.69 6.65
N LEU A 16 4.63 -5.14 7.77
CA LEU A 16 5.87 -4.57 8.29
C LEU A 16 6.99 -4.66 7.25
N GLY A 17 7.67 -3.54 7.03
CA GLY A 17 8.73 -3.38 6.03
C GLY A 17 8.24 -2.95 4.65
N ASP A 18 6.92 -2.78 4.45
CA ASP A 18 6.40 -2.16 3.24
C ASP A 18 6.84 -0.69 3.15
N HIS A 19 7.14 -0.27 1.92
CA HIS A 19 7.47 1.09 1.55
C HIS A 19 6.55 1.52 0.40
N TYR A 20 5.95 2.69 0.52
CA TYR A 20 4.99 3.25 -0.43
C TYR A 20 5.43 4.64 -0.88
N GLU A 21 5.67 4.81 -2.18
CA GLU A 21 5.96 6.11 -2.79
C GLU A 21 4.67 6.71 -3.35
N LEU A 22 4.31 7.92 -2.92
CA LEU A 22 3.07 8.57 -3.33
C LEU A 22 3.35 9.73 -4.27
N PHE A 23 2.54 9.82 -5.32
CA PHE A 23 2.54 10.93 -6.25
C PHE A 23 1.22 11.66 -6.17
N GLU A 24 1.25 12.96 -5.91
CA GLU A 24 0.05 13.78 -5.79
C GLU A 24 -0.45 14.24 -7.16
N PHE A 25 -1.77 14.43 -7.26
CA PHE A 25 -2.41 15.07 -8.40
C PHE A 25 -3.66 15.82 -7.94
N ASN A 26 -4.01 16.87 -8.68
CA ASN A 26 -5.17 17.73 -8.38
C ASN A 26 -6.30 17.59 -9.41
N SER A 27 -6.07 16.83 -10.49
CA SER A 27 -7.10 16.63 -11.52
C SER A 27 -8.22 15.75 -10.97
N PRO A 28 -9.50 16.16 -11.08
CA PRO A 28 -10.61 15.35 -10.59
C PRO A 28 -10.71 14.05 -11.39
N ILE A 29 -11.03 12.96 -10.70
CA ILE A 29 -11.34 11.68 -11.33
C ILE A 29 -12.81 11.31 -11.09
N SER A 30 -13.39 10.55 -12.02
CA SER A 30 -14.76 10.03 -11.91
C SER A 30 -14.78 8.59 -12.40
N PRO A 31 -14.28 7.64 -11.59
CA PRO A 31 -14.19 6.24 -11.99
C PRO A 31 -15.58 5.64 -12.20
N SER A 32 -15.77 4.90 -13.29
CA SER A 32 -17.03 4.23 -13.58
C SER A 32 -17.26 3.01 -12.68
N SER A 33 -18.51 2.79 -12.28
CA SER A 33 -18.96 1.64 -11.47
C SER A 33 -19.35 0.42 -12.33
N GLY A 34 -19.54 -0.75 -11.70
CA GLY A 34 -19.92 -2.01 -12.35
C GLY A 34 -18.83 -3.08 -12.46
N ALA A 35 -19.13 -4.13 -13.20
CA ALA A 35 -18.27 -5.31 -13.35
C ALA A 35 -17.35 -5.21 -14.58
N ASN A 36 -16.10 -5.69 -14.45
CA ASN A 36 -15.09 -5.74 -15.52
C ASN A 36 -14.79 -4.37 -16.17
N VAL A 37 -14.74 -3.32 -15.34
CA VAL A 37 -14.44 -1.95 -15.78
C VAL A 37 -12.95 -1.81 -16.13
N THR A 38 -12.61 -0.91 -17.03
CA THR A 38 -11.22 -0.45 -17.22
C THR A 38 -11.14 1.03 -16.88
N TRP A 39 -10.38 1.36 -15.83
CA TRP A 39 -10.06 2.74 -15.48
C TRP A 39 -8.73 3.11 -16.13
N ASN A 40 -8.77 3.97 -17.15
CA ASN A 40 -7.59 4.37 -17.90
C ASN A 40 -7.13 5.78 -17.49
N TYR A 41 -6.05 5.83 -16.74
CA TYR A 41 -5.36 7.04 -16.29
C TYR A 41 -3.89 7.03 -16.74
N ALA A 42 -3.59 6.41 -17.89
CA ALA A 42 -2.23 6.31 -18.43
C ALA A 42 -1.54 7.67 -18.65
N ASN A 43 -2.31 8.75 -18.82
CA ASN A 43 -1.82 10.11 -19.02
C ASN A 43 -1.99 11.00 -17.78
N LEU A 44 -2.24 10.41 -16.61
CA LEU A 44 -2.40 11.18 -15.37
C LEU A 44 -1.08 11.85 -15.01
N ALA A 45 -1.05 13.18 -15.08
CA ALA A 45 0.06 13.97 -14.58
C ALA A 45 0.01 13.99 -13.05
N SER A 46 1.13 13.69 -12.42
CA SER A 46 1.29 13.62 -10.97
C SER A 46 2.72 13.95 -10.59
N ASP A 47 2.92 14.63 -9.48
CA ASP A 47 4.23 15.02 -8.97
C ASP A 47 4.60 14.15 -7.76
N PRO A 48 5.90 13.84 -7.52
CA PRO A 48 6.33 13.16 -6.30
C PRO A 48 5.86 13.94 -5.07
N TRP A 49 5.30 13.24 -4.09
CA TRP A 49 4.73 13.87 -2.89
C TRP A 49 5.51 13.51 -1.64
N PHE A 50 5.36 12.27 -1.16
CA PHE A 50 6.11 11.74 -0.04
C PHE A 50 6.06 10.21 -0.02
N SER A 51 6.92 9.61 0.80
CA SER A 51 6.95 8.18 1.03
C SER A 51 6.34 7.81 2.39
N LYS A 52 5.80 6.60 2.48
CA LYS A 52 5.32 6.00 3.73
C LYS A 52 6.05 4.68 3.99
N ASP A 53 6.55 4.51 5.20
CA ASP A 53 7.15 3.26 5.67
C ASP A 53 6.24 2.58 6.70
N VAL A 54 5.99 1.29 6.53
CA VAL A 54 5.29 0.49 7.53
C VAL A 54 6.32 -0.13 8.47
N VAL A 55 6.34 0.30 9.72
CA VAL A 55 7.30 -0.15 10.72
C VAL A 55 6.62 -0.85 11.89
N ASP A 56 7.41 -1.60 12.64
CA ASP A 56 6.97 -2.14 13.93
C ASP A 56 6.59 -0.96 14.83
N PRO A 57 5.36 -0.91 15.35
CA PRO A 57 4.87 0.24 16.10
C PRO A 57 5.72 0.52 17.34
N SER A 58 6.36 -0.48 17.95
CA SER A 58 7.24 -0.31 19.10
C SER A 58 8.51 0.51 18.81
N THR A 59 8.87 0.63 17.53
CA THR A 59 10.01 1.43 17.06
C THR A 59 9.63 2.88 16.71
N ALA A 60 8.33 3.15 16.55
CA ALA A 60 7.82 4.47 16.16
C ALA A 60 7.65 5.40 17.38
N ALA A 61 7.99 6.68 17.19
CA ALA A 61 7.73 7.70 18.20
C ALA A 61 6.21 7.82 18.45
N GLY A 62 5.82 7.95 19.73
CA GLY A 62 4.43 8.02 20.15
C GLY A 62 3.78 6.68 20.50
N PHE A 63 4.45 5.54 20.29
CA PHE A 63 3.90 4.20 20.55
C PHE A 63 3.28 4.01 21.95
N ALA A 64 3.83 4.65 22.97
CA ALA A 64 3.29 4.58 24.33
C ALA A 64 1.80 5.01 24.43
N LEU A 65 1.31 5.79 23.48
CA LEU A 65 -0.08 6.22 23.36
C LEU A 65 -0.97 5.19 22.62
N PHE A 66 -0.38 4.26 21.87
CA PHE A 66 -1.07 3.29 21.00
C PHE A 66 -0.63 1.84 21.27
N PRO A 67 -0.75 1.33 22.52
CA PRO A 67 -0.22 0.01 22.88
C PRO A 67 -0.90 -1.17 22.17
N SER A 68 -2.06 -0.94 21.54
CA SER A 68 -2.77 -1.95 20.74
C SER A 68 -2.45 -1.92 19.24
N ALA A 69 -1.56 -1.03 18.80
CA ALA A 69 -1.18 -0.95 17.39
C ALA A 69 -0.43 -2.20 16.94
N THR A 70 -0.70 -2.65 15.72
CA THR A 70 0.01 -3.75 15.05
C THR A 70 0.97 -3.25 13.98
N ALA A 71 0.77 -2.02 13.48
CA ALA A 71 1.62 -1.35 12.52
C ALA A 71 1.66 0.16 12.80
N ALA A 72 2.78 0.80 12.47
CA ALA A 72 2.88 2.25 12.37
C ALA A 72 3.28 2.64 10.95
N LEU A 73 2.52 3.55 10.35
CA LEU A 73 2.77 4.12 9.03
C LEU A 73 3.49 5.46 9.22
N GLN A 74 4.79 5.48 8.94
CA GLN A 74 5.63 6.66 9.12
C GLN A 74 5.68 7.47 7.84
N TRP A 75 5.38 8.76 7.94
CA TRP A 75 5.62 9.73 6.88
C TRP A 75 5.83 11.10 7.53
N LEU A 76 7.01 11.69 7.33
CA LEU A 76 7.45 12.83 8.14
C LEU A 76 6.45 14.01 8.07
N PRO A 77 6.06 14.61 9.21
CA PRO A 77 6.48 14.32 10.59
C PRO A 77 5.61 13.29 11.36
N TYR A 78 4.65 12.64 10.72
CA TYR A 78 3.62 11.81 11.37
C TYR A 78 3.98 10.33 11.45
N ASN A 79 3.55 9.70 12.54
CA ASN A 79 3.34 8.27 12.65
C ASN A 79 1.84 8.01 12.82
N GLU A 80 1.19 7.38 11.85
CA GLU A 80 -0.18 6.90 11.98
C GLU A 80 -0.16 5.48 12.56
N PHE A 81 -0.94 5.25 13.60
CA PHE A 81 -0.97 3.95 14.28
C PHE A 81 -2.21 3.18 13.88
N HIS A 82 -1.99 1.93 13.49
CA HIS A 82 -3.02 1.07 12.94
C HIS A 82 -3.15 -0.24 13.71
N ARG A 83 -4.35 -0.79 13.73
CA ARG A 83 -4.65 -2.11 14.27
C ARG A 83 -5.29 -2.97 13.19
N SER A 84 -4.54 -3.97 12.76
CA SER A 84 -4.97 -5.00 11.84
C SER A 84 -5.50 -6.19 12.63
N SER A 85 -6.58 -6.78 12.14
CA SER A 85 -7.18 -7.97 12.72
C SER A 85 -7.60 -8.96 11.65
N ALA A 86 -8.25 -10.02 12.11
CA ALA A 86 -9.01 -10.97 11.31
C ALA A 86 -9.79 -10.25 10.19
N ASP A 87 -10.70 -9.41 10.66
CA ASP A 87 -11.88 -9.03 9.90
C ASP A 87 -11.88 -7.55 9.53
N LYS A 88 -10.89 -6.77 10.00
CA LYS A 88 -10.80 -5.33 9.75
C LYS A 88 -9.42 -4.73 9.95
N GLU A 89 -9.25 -3.56 9.33
CA GLU A 89 -8.15 -2.62 9.52
C GLU A 89 -8.68 -1.35 10.19
N GLU A 90 -8.05 -0.90 11.27
CA GLU A 90 -8.48 0.27 12.05
C GLU A 90 -7.36 1.30 12.19
N HIS A 91 -7.70 2.59 12.07
CA HIS A 91 -6.83 3.70 12.41
C HIS A 91 -7.09 4.15 13.85
N LEU A 92 -6.04 4.10 14.69
CA LEU A 92 -6.11 4.42 16.12
C LEU A 92 -5.82 5.90 16.42
N GLY A 93 -5.24 6.62 15.47
CA GLY A 93 -4.80 8.00 15.59
C GLY A 93 -3.40 8.21 15.05
N PHE A 94 -2.82 9.36 15.35
CA PHE A 94 -1.48 9.74 14.87
C PHE A 94 -0.65 10.39 15.97
N TYR A 95 0.66 10.39 15.79
CA TYR A 95 1.62 11.16 16.58
C TYR A 95 2.51 11.97 15.65
N SER A 96 2.64 13.28 15.90
CA SER A 96 3.59 14.17 15.21
C SER A 96 4.77 14.48 16.11
N SER A 97 4.48 15.02 17.30
CA SER A 97 5.50 15.50 18.24
C SER A 97 4.96 15.49 19.68
N PRO A 98 5.81 15.73 20.71
CA PRO A 98 5.33 15.85 22.08
C PRO A 98 4.27 16.96 22.22
N GLY A 99 3.04 16.59 22.58
CA GLY A 99 1.91 17.52 22.68
C GLY A 99 1.13 17.71 21.38
N GLU A 100 1.50 17.04 20.28
CA GLU A 100 0.79 17.07 19.01
C GLU A 100 0.50 15.65 18.51
N TYR A 101 -0.71 15.19 18.77
CA TYR A 101 -1.16 13.83 18.47
C TYR A 101 -2.68 13.75 18.45
N SER A 102 -3.21 12.69 17.84
CA SER A 102 -4.62 12.32 17.86
C SER A 102 -4.80 10.96 18.51
N LEU A 103 -5.76 10.85 19.43
CA LEU A 103 -6.15 9.61 20.09
C LEU A 103 -7.61 9.30 19.80
N CYS A 104 -7.87 8.18 19.13
CA CYS A 104 -9.24 7.75 18.87
C CYS A 104 -9.78 6.89 20.03
N SER A 105 -10.83 7.39 20.69
CA SER A 105 -11.60 6.61 21.66
C SER A 105 -12.54 5.62 20.97
N ASP A 106 -12.98 5.98 19.76
CA ASP A 106 -13.68 5.11 18.81
C ASP A 106 -12.86 5.11 17.51
N PRO A 107 -11.97 4.11 17.31
CA PRO A 107 -11.10 4.02 16.14
C PRO A 107 -11.86 3.97 14.82
N ARG A 108 -11.27 4.57 13.78
CA ARG A 108 -11.86 4.57 12.44
C ARG A 108 -11.59 3.24 11.74
N THR A 109 -12.64 2.54 11.32
CA THR A 109 -12.50 1.32 10.49
C THR A 109 -12.16 1.69 9.04
N GLU A 110 -10.92 1.44 8.60
CA GLU A 110 -10.49 1.73 7.23
C GLU A 110 -11.00 0.69 6.22
N MET A 111 -11.13 -0.57 6.66
CA MET A 111 -11.53 -1.70 5.83
C MET A 111 -12.16 -2.81 6.67
N GLU A 112 -13.14 -3.51 6.10
CA GLU A 112 -13.65 -4.79 6.61
C GLU A 112 -13.39 -5.91 5.59
N TYR A 113 -13.23 -7.14 6.07
CA TYR A 113 -13.02 -8.32 5.26
C TYR A 113 -14.07 -9.40 5.55
N PRO A 114 -14.50 -10.18 4.54
CA PRO A 114 -14.18 -10.03 3.13
C PRO A 114 -14.92 -8.86 2.46
N PHE A 115 -14.30 -8.19 1.49
CA PHE A 115 -14.89 -7.08 0.74
C PHE A 115 -14.87 -7.34 -0.77
N THR A 116 -16.01 -7.18 -1.44
CA THR A 116 -16.13 -7.38 -2.89
C THR A 116 -17.23 -6.51 -3.48
N LEU A 117 -17.43 -6.51 -4.81
CA LEU A 117 -18.49 -5.72 -5.46
C LEU A 117 -19.85 -5.93 -4.77
N GLY A 118 -20.45 -4.83 -4.32
CA GLY A 118 -21.72 -4.82 -3.59
C GLY A 118 -21.59 -4.86 -2.06
N SER A 119 -20.41 -5.17 -1.51
CA SER A 119 -20.14 -5.05 -0.08
C SER A 119 -20.21 -3.59 0.36
N SER A 120 -20.70 -3.36 1.58
CA SER A 120 -20.73 -2.04 2.20
C SER A 120 -20.66 -2.17 3.72
N PHE A 121 -20.01 -1.21 4.37
CA PHE A 121 -20.06 -1.03 5.83
C PHE A 121 -20.19 0.45 6.19
N THR A 122 -20.69 0.71 7.40
CA THR A 122 -20.82 2.04 7.98
C THR A 122 -20.19 2.02 9.37
N ASP A 123 -19.42 3.05 9.67
CA ASP A 123 -18.66 3.18 10.91
C ASP A 123 -18.83 4.59 11.48
N SER A 124 -18.70 4.70 12.80
CA SER A 124 -18.53 5.97 13.49
C SER A 124 -17.12 6.07 14.04
N MET A 125 -16.64 7.30 14.24
CA MET A 125 -15.35 7.52 14.90
C MET A 125 -15.40 8.71 15.84
N ALA A 126 -14.51 8.71 16.82
CA ALA A 126 -14.29 9.81 17.73
C ALA A 126 -12.81 9.87 18.12
N CYS A 127 -12.15 10.97 17.78
CA CYS A 127 -10.74 11.19 18.05
C CYS A 127 -10.50 12.58 18.69
N SER A 128 -9.68 12.60 19.73
CA SER A 128 -9.24 13.84 20.38
C SER A 128 -7.85 14.21 19.88
N GLU A 129 -7.75 15.38 19.26
CA GLU A 129 -6.54 15.94 18.71
C GLU A 129 -5.97 17.00 19.66
N THR A 130 -4.71 16.85 20.03
CA THR A 130 -3.90 17.83 20.76
C THR A 130 -2.93 18.49 19.79
N GLY A 131 -2.61 19.76 20.00
CA GLY A 131 -1.68 20.50 19.15
C GLY A 131 -1.99 22.00 19.13
N PRO A 132 -1.60 22.73 18.08
CA PRO A 132 -1.88 24.17 17.93
C PRO A 132 -3.37 24.50 17.88
N SER A 133 -4.19 23.57 17.36
CA SER A 133 -5.64 23.70 17.23
C SER A 133 -6.32 22.47 17.83
N PRO A 134 -6.32 22.32 19.17
CA PRO A 134 -6.84 21.13 19.81
C PRO A 134 -8.36 21.03 19.62
N ARG A 135 -8.82 19.83 19.29
CA ARG A 135 -10.23 19.57 18.99
C ARG A 135 -10.64 18.15 19.32
N THR A 136 -11.94 17.94 19.49
CA THR A 136 -12.53 16.61 19.36
C THR A 136 -13.20 16.51 18.00
N ARG A 137 -12.81 15.51 17.22
CA ARG A 137 -13.42 15.19 15.94
C ARG A 137 -14.29 13.95 16.09
N THR A 138 -15.56 14.07 15.69
CA THR A 138 -16.48 12.93 15.59
C THR A 138 -16.95 12.77 14.15
N GLY A 139 -17.33 11.56 13.77
CA GLY A 139 -17.64 11.29 12.38
C GLY A 139 -18.48 10.05 12.14
N VAL A 140 -19.12 10.04 10.98
CA VAL A 140 -19.74 8.84 10.40
C VAL A 140 -19.31 8.75 8.95
N PHE A 141 -19.05 7.53 8.48
CA PHE A 141 -18.75 7.27 7.08
C PHE A 141 -19.26 5.92 6.64
N THR A 142 -19.51 5.80 5.34
CA THR A 142 -19.92 4.57 4.68
C THR A 142 -18.96 4.27 3.55
N VAL A 143 -18.44 3.05 3.51
CA VAL A 143 -17.61 2.55 2.41
C VAL A 143 -18.41 1.52 1.63
N THR A 144 -18.47 1.67 0.31
CA THR A 144 -19.13 0.71 -0.59
C THR A 144 -18.19 0.32 -1.72
N CYS A 145 -18.11 -0.97 -2.05
CA CYS A 145 -17.42 -1.42 -3.25
C CYS A 145 -18.36 -1.32 -4.45
N THR A 146 -18.08 -0.40 -5.37
CA THR A 146 -18.98 -0.03 -6.47
C THR A 146 -18.56 -0.62 -7.82
N ALA A 147 -17.33 -1.13 -7.93
CA ALA A 147 -16.86 -1.79 -9.14
C ALA A 147 -15.70 -2.77 -8.91
N TYR A 148 -15.46 -3.63 -9.91
CA TYR A 148 -14.19 -4.33 -10.09
C TYR A 148 -13.70 -4.23 -11.53
N GLY A 149 -12.38 -4.27 -11.72
CA GLY A 149 -11.81 -3.96 -13.02
C GLY A 149 -10.29 -4.04 -13.12
N SER A 150 -9.77 -3.41 -14.19
CA SER A 150 -8.34 -3.14 -14.36
C SER A 150 -8.08 -1.64 -14.27
N LEU A 151 -6.94 -1.26 -13.71
CA LEU A 151 -6.46 0.10 -13.60
C LEU A 151 -5.20 0.26 -14.47
N ILE A 152 -5.17 1.27 -15.32
CA ILE A 152 -4.00 1.67 -16.11
C ILE A 152 -3.50 3.00 -15.56
N LEU A 153 -2.29 3.02 -15.01
CA LEU A 153 -1.55 4.20 -14.58
C LEU A 153 -0.39 4.48 -15.55
N PRO A 154 0.29 5.64 -15.46
CA PRO A 154 1.39 5.97 -16.39
C PRO A 154 2.54 4.96 -16.42
N ASP A 155 2.79 4.29 -15.29
CA ASP A 155 3.90 3.38 -15.04
C ASP A 155 3.50 1.89 -15.03
N ALA A 156 2.23 1.57 -14.75
CA ALA A 156 1.80 0.20 -14.56
C ALA A 156 0.33 -0.07 -14.94
N THR A 157 0.03 -1.34 -15.21
CA THR A 157 -1.33 -1.84 -15.35
C THR A 157 -1.62 -2.90 -14.29
N TYR A 158 -2.70 -2.70 -13.54
CA TYR A 158 -3.15 -3.57 -12.47
C TYR A 158 -4.45 -4.26 -12.87
N SER A 159 -4.47 -5.59 -12.81
CA SER A 159 -5.70 -6.36 -12.92
C SER A 159 -6.33 -6.59 -11.55
N ASP A 160 -7.61 -6.99 -11.53
CA ASP A 160 -8.30 -7.50 -10.35
C ASP A 160 -8.36 -6.49 -9.21
N CYS A 161 -8.63 -5.23 -9.57
CA CYS A 161 -8.80 -4.12 -8.64
C CYS A 161 -10.27 -3.97 -8.24
N LEU A 162 -10.52 -3.45 -7.04
CA LEU A 162 -11.82 -2.99 -6.58
C LEU A 162 -11.85 -1.45 -6.56
N LEU A 163 -13.01 -0.88 -6.84
CA LEU A 163 -13.29 0.53 -6.60
C LEU A 163 -14.12 0.67 -5.34
N LEU A 164 -13.55 1.35 -4.35
CA LEU A 164 -14.21 1.73 -3.12
C LEU A 164 -14.67 3.17 -3.22
N HIS A 165 -15.90 3.43 -2.79
CA HIS A 165 -16.46 4.75 -2.65
C HIS A 165 -16.80 4.96 -1.18
N ARG A 166 -16.13 5.91 -0.54
CA ARG A 166 -16.39 6.33 0.83
C ARG A 166 -17.13 7.65 0.82
N THR A 167 -18.25 7.75 1.53
CA THR A 167 -18.89 9.03 1.86
C THR A 167 -18.75 9.27 3.35
N TRP A 168 -18.54 10.51 3.77
CA TRP A 168 -18.25 10.82 5.17
C TRP A 168 -18.70 12.21 5.59
N SER A 169 -19.01 12.35 6.87
CA SER A 169 -19.33 13.62 7.53
C SER A 169 -18.66 13.70 8.89
N TYR A 170 -17.92 14.76 9.15
CA TYR A 170 -17.20 15.01 10.40
C TYR A 170 -17.64 16.30 11.07
N VAL A 171 -17.60 16.31 12.39
CA VAL A 171 -17.81 17.48 13.24
C VAL A 171 -16.55 17.71 14.08
N ASP A 172 -16.03 18.92 14.01
CA ASP A 172 -14.87 19.39 14.78
C ASP A 172 -15.32 20.35 15.87
N GLU A 173 -15.09 19.97 17.12
CA GLU A 173 -15.27 20.83 18.28
C GLU A 173 -13.90 21.33 18.75
N TYR A 174 -13.53 22.56 18.39
CA TYR A 174 -12.28 23.18 18.81
C TYR A 174 -12.36 23.73 20.22
N SER A 175 -11.32 23.49 21.02
CA SER A 175 -11.26 24.00 22.38
C SER A 175 -11.28 25.53 22.40
N GLY A 176 -12.32 26.11 22.98
CA GLY A 176 -12.46 27.55 23.17
C GLY A 176 -13.06 28.31 21.99
N ASP A 177 -13.42 27.64 20.89
CA ASP A 177 -14.20 28.23 19.80
C ASP A 177 -15.67 27.76 19.90
N PRO A 178 -16.64 28.68 20.02
CA PRO A 178 -18.06 28.30 20.03
C PRO A 178 -18.57 27.79 18.68
N ASN A 179 -17.85 28.00 17.58
CA ASN A 179 -18.27 27.57 16.25
C ASN A 179 -17.74 26.18 15.93
N LEU A 180 -18.66 25.23 15.78
CA LEU A 180 -18.34 23.89 15.28
C LEU A 180 -17.88 23.96 13.82
N GLY A 181 -16.87 23.17 13.50
CA GLY A 181 -16.47 22.87 12.14
C GLY A 181 -17.25 21.68 11.61
N TYR A 182 -17.71 21.74 10.37
CA TYR A 182 -18.38 20.62 9.69
C TYR A 182 -17.65 20.31 8.39
N SER A 183 -17.31 19.04 8.20
CA SER A 183 -16.70 18.55 6.97
C SER A 183 -17.60 17.51 6.35
N VAL A 184 -17.91 17.61 5.07
CA VAL A 184 -18.59 16.55 4.32
C VAL A 184 -17.80 16.26 3.06
N GLY A 185 -17.70 14.98 2.68
CA GLY A 185 -16.94 14.63 1.51
C GLY A 185 -17.11 13.20 1.05
N GLU A 186 -16.39 12.90 -0.01
CA GLU A 186 -16.31 11.57 -0.58
C GLU A 186 -14.88 11.21 -0.97
N THR A 187 -14.61 9.93 -1.11
CA THR A 187 -13.31 9.42 -1.54
C THR A 187 -13.54 8.24 -2.46
N TYR A 188 -12.97 8.30 -3.64
CA TYR A 188 -12.80 7.13 -4.50
C TYR A 188 -11.41 6.54 -4.26
N ALA A 189 -11.33 5.23 -4.05
CA ALA A 189 -10.08 4.51 -3.90
C ALA A 189 -10.10 3.25 -4.75
N ILE A 190 -9.15 3.12 -5.67
CA ILE A 190 -8.93 1.89 -6.42
C ILE A 190 -7.86 1.08 -5.69
N VAL A 191 -8.26 -0.11 -5.24
CA VAL A 191 -7.46 -0.97 -4.36
C VAL A 191 -7.24 -2.33 -4.98
N LYS A 192 -6.22 -3.06 -4.52
CA LYS A 192 -5.93 -4.40 -4.99
C LYS A 192 -5.41 -5.27 -3.85
N ALA A 193 -5.84 -6.53 -3.84
CA ALA A 193 -5.34 -7.53 -2.91
C ALA A 193 -3.81 -7.69 -3.04
N GLY A 194 -3.12 -7.74 -1.89
CA GLY A 194 -1.67 -7.76 -1.73
C GLY A 194 -1.02 -6.37 -1.62
N ILE A 195 -1.79 -5.29 -1.68
CA ILE A 195 -1.28 -3.91 -1.65
C ILE A 195 -1.99 -3.18 -0.52
N GLY A 196 -1.32 -2.97 0.62
CA GLY A 196 -1.89 -2.38 1.84
C GLY A 196 -2.22 -0.88 1.77
N GLN A 197 -2.28 -0.32 0.56
CA GLN A 197 -2.58 1.09 0.26
C GLN A 197 -3.36 1.19 -1.07
N PRO A 198 -4.14 2.27 -1.29
CA PRO A 198 -4.79 2.50 -2.57
C PRO A 198 -3.77 2.70 -3.70
N LEU A 199 -4.01 2.08 -4.85
CA LEU A 199 -3.25 2.33 -6.07
C LEU A 199 -3.52 3.74 -6.62
N LEU A 200 -4.76 4.20 -6.47
CA LEU A 200 -5.21 5.52 -6.84
C LEU A 200 -6.30 5.94 -5.86
N SER A 201 -6.20 7.13 -5.29
CA SER A 201 -7.25 7.71 -4.46
C SER A 201 -7.48 9.17 -4.80
N HIS A 202 -8.73 9.61 -4.71
CA HIS A 202 -9.11 11.00 -4.85
C HIS A 202 -10.23 11.33 -3.89
N THR A 203 -10.06 12.42 -3.16
CA THR A 203 -10.99 12.92 -2.15
C THR A 203 -11.46 14.31 -2.53
N THR A 204 -12.75 14.54 -2.42
CA THR A 204 -13.36 15.87 -2.47
C THR A 204 -14.11 16.11 -1.16
N SER A 205 -14.05 17.34 -0.64
CA SER A 205 -14.79 17.71 0.55
C SER A 205 -15.05 19.19 0.64
N VAL A 206 -16.01 19.54 1.49
CA VAL A 206 -16.33 20.91 1.86
C VAL A 206 -16.23 21.02 3.37
N TYR A 207 -15.41 21.96 3.84
CA TYR A 207 -15.30 22.34 5.24
C TYR A 207 -16.02 23.65 5.50
N THR A 208 -16.84 23.72 6.55
CA THR A 208 -17.57 24.93 6.95
C THR A 208 -17.38 25.23 8.42
N GLN A 209 -17.13 26.50 8.77
CA GLN A 209 -17.04 26.97 10.16
C GLN A 209 -17.32 28.47 10.20
N GLY A 210 -18.08 28.93 11.20
CA GLY A 210 -18.29 30.37 11.45
C GLY A 210 -18.88 31.15 10.26
N GLY A 211 -19.62 30.49 9.37
CA GLY A 211 -20.18 31.07 8.14
C GLY A 211 -19.23 31.08 6.93
N GLY A 212 -17.98 30.65 7.08
CA GLY A 212 -17.05 30.43 5.97
C GLY A 212 -17.12 28.99 5.42
N SER A 213 -16.68 28.81 4.17
CA SER A 213 -16.57 27.50 3.51
C SER A 213 -15.25 27.38 2.74
N ILE A 214 -14.66 26.18 2.75
CA ILE A 214 -13.45 25.83 2.01
C ILE A 214 -13.72 24.52 1.27
N ASP A 215 -13.56 24.54 -0.05
CA ASP A 215 -13.59 23.33 -0.87
C ASP A 215 -12.18 22.72 -0.93
N ASN A 216 -12.09 21.40 -0.80
CA ASN A 216 -10.85 20.66 -0.86
C ASN A 216 -10.97 19.53 -1.88
N SER A 217 -9.93 19.37 -2.71
CA SER A 217 -9.80 18.30 -3.69
C SER A 217 -8.35 17.88 -3.73
N SER A 218 -8.09 16.60 -3.49
CA SER A 218 -6.73 16.06 -3.50
C SER A 218 -6.75 14.62 -3.95
N GLY A 219 -5.76 14.22 -4.74
CA GLY A 219 -5.57 12.84 -5.13
C GLY A 219 -4.13 12.40 -4.97
N PHE A 220 -3.94 11.10 -4.80
CA PHE A 220 -2.63 10.48 -4.89
C PHE A 220 -2.71 9.17 -5.67
N ARG A 221 -1.61 8.81 -6.32
CA ARG A 221 -1.40 7.47 -6.86
C ARG A 221 -0.18 6.84 -6.23
N LEU A 222 -0.19 5.52 -6.18
CA LEU A 222 0.98 4.76 -5.76
C LEU A 222 1.99 4.69 -6.91
N GLY A 223 3.25 4.95 -6.59
CA GLY A 223 4.38 4.81 -7.51
C GLY A 223 4.86 3.37 -7.61
N ASP A 224 5.40 3.03 -8.78
CA ASP A 224 5.98 1.75 -9.18
C ASP A 224 7.19 1.26 -8.35
N PHE A 225 7.84 2.15 -7.57
CA PHE A 225 8.93 1.80 -6.65
C PHE A 225 8.48 1.31 -5.26
N SER A 226 7.17 1.25 -5.02
CA SER A 226 6.62 0.83 -3.74
C SER A 226 6.82 -0.68 -3.53
N THR A 227 7.50 -1.08 -2.46
CA THR A 227 7.73 -2.50 -2.14
C THR A 227 6.45 -3.22 -1.70
N GLY A 228 5.43 -2.47 -1.29
CA GLY A 228 4.07 -2.97 -1.03
C GLY A 228 3.26 -3.29 -2.29
N LEU A 229 3.81 -3.02 -3.50
CA LEU A 229 3.30 -3.58 -4.74
C LEU A 229 3.73 -5.05 -4.84
N ARG A 230 3.13 -5.91 -4.01
CA ARG A 230 3.33 -7.35 -4.16
C ARG A 230 2.72 -7.78 -5.49
N ALA A 231 3.56 -7.95 -6.51
CA ALA A 231 3.24 -8.85 -7.60
C ALA A 231 2.88 -10.19 -6.96
N ALA A 232 1.64 -10.64 -7.17
CA ALA A 232 1.18 -11.92 -6.65
C ALA A 232 2.23 -13.01 -6.92
N GLY A 233 2.70 -13.65 -5.86
CA GLY A 233 3.56 -14.83 -5.90
C GLY A 233 5.06 -14.60 -5.64
N ARG A 234 5.44 -13.78 -4.67
CA ARG A 234 6.80 -13.88 -4.13
C ARG A 234 7.07 -15.36 -3.77
N THR A 235 7.97 -16.00 -4.51
CA THR A 235 8.44 -17.34 -4.18
C THR A 235 9.42 -17.20 -3.03
N ASP A 236 8.89 -17.24 -1.81
CA ASP A 236 9.66 -17.13 -0.55
C ASP A 236 10.60 -18.33 -0.28
N HIS A 237 10.90 -19.13 -1.30
CA HIS A 237 11.76 -20.32 -1.21
C HIS A 237 13.03 -20.25 -2.08
N ALA A 238 13.24 -19.14 -2.80
CA ALA A 238 14.44 -18.95 -3.60
C ALA A 238 15.56 -18.31 -2.77
N MET A 239 16.63 -19.05 -2.52
CA MET A 239 17.87 -18.58 -1.90
C MET A 239 19.05 -18.86 -2.82
N ALA A 240 20.04 -17.98 -2.87
CA ALA A 240 21.27 -18.19 -3.62
C ALA A 240 22.48 -18.22 -2.68
N TYR A 241 23.25 -19.32 -2.71
CA TYR A 241 24.42 -19.51 -1.87
C TYR A 241 25.53 -20.31 -2.59
N PRO A 242 26.80 -20.18 -2.20
CA PRO A 242 27.30 -19.16 -1.26
C PRO A 242 27.20 -17.76 -1.87
N ASN A 243 27.00 -16.75 -1.03
CA ASN A 243 27.09 -15.34 -1.41
C ASN A 243 27.89 -14.62 -0.32
N PRO A 244 29.16 -14.24 -0.55
CA PRO A 244 29.84 -14.18 -1.85
C PRO A 244 30.14 -15.55 -2.48
N THR A 245 30.23 -15.61 -3.81
CA THR A 245 30.59 -16.82 -4.58
C THR A 245 31.91 -16.63 -5.34
N THR A 246 32.66 -17.72 -5.51
CA THR A 246 33.68 -17.80 -6.54
C THR A 246 33.09 -18.41 -7.81
N ASP A 247 33.14 -19.72 -8.00
CA ASP A 247 32.89 -20.30 -9.33
C ASP A 247 31.46 -20.80 -9.50
N ILE A 248 30.79 -21.13 -8.40
CA ILE A 248 29.52 -21.84 -8.40
C ILE A 248 28.54 -21.15 -7.46
N LEU A 249 27.34 -20.87 -7.97
CA LEU A 249 26.23 -20.38 -7.19
C LEU A 249 25.09 -21.40 -7.24
N THR A 250 24.70 -21.91 -6.08
CA THR A 250 23.54 -22.78 -5.91
C THR A 250 22.32 -21.92 -5.63
N VAL A 251 21.27 -22.13 -6.43
CA VAL A 251 19.97 -21.45 -6.27
C VAL A 251 18.94 -22.49 -5.83
N THR A 252 18.34 -22.35 -4.66
CA THR A 252 17.24 -23.22 -4.22
C THR A 252 15.96 -22.84 -4.95
N THR A 253 15.21 -23.85 -5.37
CA THR A 253 13.98 -23.72 -6.15
C THR A 253 12.88 -24.61 -5.58
N ASP A 254 12.96 -24.94 -4.28
CA ASP A 254 12.03 -25.85 -3.60
C ASP A 254 10.57 -25.41 -3.78
N GLY A 255 9.76 -26.32 -4.30
CA GLY A 255 8.33 -26.08 -4.54
C GLY A 255 8.01 -25.14 -5.72
N ILE A 256 9.03 -24.62 -6.40
CA ILE A 256 8.88 -23.80 -7.60
C ILE A 256 8.86 -24.74 -8.80
N GLY A 257 7.88 -24.56 -9.70
CA GLY A 257 7.83 -25.27 -10.97
C GLY A 257 8.98 -24.87 -11.90
N GLN A 258 8.76 -24.92 -13.21
CA GLN A 258 9.74 -24.40 -14.15
C GLN A 258 9.96 -22.89 -13.94
N ALA A 259 11.21 -22.49 -13.73
CA ALA A 259 11.63 -21.12 -13.52
C ALA A 259 12.68 -20.69 -14.57
N THR A 260 12.73 -19.40 -14.87
CA THR A 260 13.81 -18.79 -15.64
C THR A 260 14.70 -18.01 -14.68
N ILE A 261 16.00 -18.31 -14.66
CA ILE A 261 16.99 -17.57 -13.88
C ILE A 261 17.79 -16.69 -14.84
N THR A 262 17.86 -15.40 -14.56
CA THR A 262 18.55 -14.39 -15.36
C THR A 262 19.53 -13.66 -14.46
N VAL A 263 20.77 -13.45 -14.90
CA VAL A 263 21.75 -12.65 -14.15
C VAL A 263 22.06 -11.39 -14.92
N HIS A 264 21.98 -10.26 -14.23
CA HIS A 264 22.25 -8.93 -14.75
C HIS A 264 23.44 -8.29 -14.03
N THR A 265 24.17 -7.44 -14.75
CA THR A 265 25.08 -6.48 -14.11
C THR A 265 24.28 -5.34 -13.47
N THR A 266 24.93 -4.52 -12.64
CA THR A 266 24.27 -3.41 -11.92
C THR A 266 23.73 -2.31 -12.82
N ASP A 267 24.19 -2.24 -14.08
CA ASP A 267 23.66 -1.36 -15.13
C ASP A 267 22.47 -1.99 -15.91
N GLY A 268 22.00 -3.18 -15.49
CA GLY A 268 20.83 -3.87 -16.05
C GLY A 268 21.14 -4.81 -17.23
N ARG A 269 22.37 -4.85 -17.73
CA ARG A 269 22.73 -5.73 -18.86
C ARG A 269 22.69 -7.20 -18.46
N GLU A 270 21.95 -8.01 -19.23
CA GLU A 270 21.91 -9.47 -19.06
C GLU A 270 23.26 -10.10 -19.40
N VAL A 271 23.76 -10.95 -18.50
CA VAL A 271 25.02 -11.69 -18.67
C VAL A 271 24.85 -13.20 -18.65
N MET A 272 23.71 -13.70 -18.17
CA MET A 272 23.38 -15.13 -18.15
C MET A 272 21.87 -15.33 -18.10
N ARG A 273 21.39 -16.40 -18.72
CA ARG A 273 20.00 -16.83 -18.65
C ARG A 273 19.91 -18.35 -18.75
N GLU A 274 19.26 -18.98 -17.77
CA GLU A 274 19.06 -20.42 -17.71
C GLU A 274 17.61 -20.75 -17.32
N ARG A 275 17.16 -21.96 -17.65
CA ARG A 275 15.86 -22.48 -17.20
C ARG A 275 16.08 -23.64 -16.25
N THR A 276 15.34 -23.66 -15.16
CA THR A 276 15.36 -24.76 -14.20
C THR A 276 14.62 -25.97 -14.79
N ALA A 277 15.04 -27.17 -14.38
CA ALA A 277 14.26 -28.37 -14.66
C ALA A 277 12.96 -28.34 -13.82
N ASN A 278 11.88 -28.89 -14.36
CA ASN A 278 10.59 -28.89 -13.68
C ASN A 278 10.67 -29.67 -12.35
N GLY A 279 10.30 -29.02 -11.24
CA GLY A 279 10.33 -29.61 -9.90
C GLY A 279 11.74 -29.81 -9.32
N ALA A 280 12.76 -29.18 -9.90
CA ALA A 280 14.10 -29.18 -9.31
C ALA A 280 14.07 -28.48 -7.96
N ARG A 281 14.75 -29.06 -6.97
CA ARG A 281 14.94 -28.44 -5.64
C ARG A 281 16.06 -27.41 -5.62
N GLN A 282 17.02 -27.57 -6.52
CA GLN A 282 18.19 -26.73 -6.64
C GLN A 282 18.61 -26.61 -8.11
N HIS A 283 19.18 -25.47 -8.47
CA HIS A 283 19.81 -25.20 -9.75
C HIS A 283 21.23 -24.69 -9.53
N ILE A 284 22.19 -25.18 -10.30
CA ILE A 284 23.60 -24.82 -10.18
C ILE A 284 23.96 -23.89 -11.33
N LEU A 285 24.44 -22.69 -11.00
CA LEU A 285 24.91 -21.70 -11.95
C LEU A 285 26.44 -21.62 -11.91
N SER A 286 27.06 -21.62 -13.09
CA SER A 286 28.49 -21.38 -13.24
C SER A 286 28.78 -19.89 -13.38
N MET A 287 29.44 -19.32 -12.37
CA MET A 287 29.83 -17.91 -12.31
C MET A 287 31.27 -17.69 -12.78
N GLN A 288 31.96 -18.75 -13.23
CA GLN A 288 33.37 -18.73 -13.61
C GLN A 288 33.68 -17.79 -14.79
N HIS A 289 32.71 -17.55 -15.67
CA HIS A 289 32.88 -16.71 -16.86
C HIS A 289 32.58 -15.23 -16.61
N LEU A 290 32.09 -14.89 -15.42
CA LEU A 290 31.75 -13.53 -15.02
C LEU A 290 32.95 -12.89 -14.32
N ARG A 291 33.16 -11.59 -14.55
CA ARG A 291 34.20 -10.82 -13.86
C ARG A 291 33.82 -10.64 -12.38
N PRO A 292 34.79 -10.51 -11.46
CA PRO A 292 34.51 -10.08 -10.09
C PRO A 292 33.66 -8.82 -10.04
N GLY A 293 32.64 -8.80 -9.19
CA GLY A 293 31.68 -7.70 -9.11
C GLY A 293 30.32 -8.08 -8.52
N ILE A 294 29.44 -7.09 -8.46
CA ILE A 294 28.06 -7.24 -7.99
C ILE A 294 27.15 -7.57 -9.19
N TYR A 295 26.28 -8.56 -8.99
CA TYR A 295 25.29 -8.99 -9.96
C TYR A 295 23.90 -9.03 -9.32
N LEU A 296 22.87 -8.87 -10.16
CA LEU A 296 21.47 -9.04 -9.80
C LEU A 296 20.98 -10.35 -10.42
N LEU A 297 20.67 -11.34 -9.60
CA LEU A 297 20.06 -12.59 -10.02
C LEU A 297 18.56 -12.47 -9.91
N ARG A 298 17.86 -12.56 -11.04
CA ARG A 298 16.41 -12.56 -11.14
C ARG A 298 15.92 -13.97 -11.42
N MET A 299 14.95 -14.46 -10.66
CA MET A 299 14.26 -15.72 -10.92
C MET A 299 12.79 -15.44 -11.21
N GLU A 300 12.28 -15.95 -12.32
CA GLU A 300 10.89 -15.81 -12.74
C GLU A 300 10.20 -17.18 -12.80
N ALA A 301 9.09 -17.34 -12.08
CA ALA A 301 8.29 -18.57 -12.07
C ALA A 301 6.82 -18.26 -11.83
N GLY A 302 5.91 -18.93 -12.55
CA GLY A 302 4.47 -18.86 -12.27
C GLY A 302 3.83 -17.46 -12.38
N GLY A 303 4.46 -16.52 -13.10
CA GLY A 303 4.00 -15.13 -13.20
C GLY A 303 4.63 -14.16 -12.19
N SER A 304 5.56 -14.66 -11.37
CA SER A 304 6.19 -13.91 -10.29
C SER A 304 7.71 -13.86 -10.45
N ALA A 305 8.34 -12.83 -9.89
CA ALA A 305 9.79 -12.62 -9.97
C ALA A 305 10.41 -12.37 -8.60
N ASN A 306 11.58 -12.95 -8.34
CA ASN A 306 12.42 -12.70 -7.17
C ASN A 306 13.78 -12.17 -7.64
N VAL A 307 14.34 -11.15 -6.97
CA VAL A 307 15.66 -10.58 -7.29
C VAL A 307 16.57 -10.67 -6.08
N MET A 308 17.77 -11.22 -6.27
CA MET A 308 18.81 -11.37 -5.25
C MET A 308 20.10 -10.68 -5.70
N ARG A 309 20.78 -10.00 -4.78
CA ARG A 309 22.12 -9.44 -5.03
C ARG A 309 23.17 -10.51 -4.76
N VAL A 310 24.05 -10.76 -5.73
CA VAL A 310 25.14 -11.74 -5.65
C VAL A 310 26.48 -11.03 -5.79
N LEU A 311 27.43 -11.33 -4.90
CA LEU A 311 28.81 -10.86 -4.99
C LEU A 311 29.69 -11.98 -5.56
N ARG A 312 30.25 -11.78 -6.76
CA ARG A 312 31.29 -12.63 -7.36
C ARG A 312 32.65 -12.09 -6.95
N LEU A 313 33.43 -12.91 -6.28
CA LEU A 313 34.82 -12.62 -5.90
C LEU A 313 35.79 -12.78 -7.07
#